data_AF-A0A5C6DVP8-F1
#
_entry.id   AF-A0A5C6DVP8-F1
#
_cell.length_a   1.000
_cell.length_b   1.000
_cell.length_c   1.000
_cell.angle_alpha   90.00
_cell.angle_beta   90.00
_cell.angle_gamma   90.00
#
_symmetry.space_group_name_H-M   'P 1'
#
loop_
_entity.id
_entity.type
_entity.pdbx_description
1 polymer ?
#
loop_
_entity_poly.entity_id
_entity_poly.type
_entity_poly.pdbx_seq_one_letter_code
_entity_poly.pdbx_strand_id
1 'polypeptide(L)'
;MDQFNAFAETRCGYPWAWCNLFRNPFGELTPAERASLAVVEIEPIVRAVNRQRVAVQLLGDCGRGKTTRLLAILKFLPNSSYVYLDEDLPCGAIPEGNPLLIDEAQRLPRSVARIVFATGLPLVLATHRDLSRRLRTFGYQVMTYRLGDDNDAQLVYEVMNRRIEASRLGPGTVPTFTLQDAAKLVAIFGSNLRSIEAFLYDQVQKQVHSNGEMRFID
;
A
#
# COMPACT_ATOMS: atom_id res chain seq x y z
N MET A 1 4.88 7.90 47.96
CA MET A 1 5.16 8.65 46.73
C MET A 1 4.32 8.01 45.64
N ASP A 2 3.00 8.21 45.72
CA ASP A 2 2.00 7.57 44.85
C ASP A 2 1.16 8.64 44.16
N GLN A 3 1.71 9.18 43.07
CA GLN A 3 1.03 10.17 42.21
C GLN A 3 1.22 9.86 40.71
N PHE A 4 1.23 8.58 40.33
CA PHE A 4 1.33 8.18 38.92
C PHE A 4 0.13 7.39 38.36
N ASN A 5 -0.95 7.20 39.13
CA ASN A 5 -2.09 6.37 38.72
C ASN A 5 -3.44 7.10 38.51
N ALA A 6 -3.42 8.40 38.22
CA ALA A 6 -4.66 9.19 38.03
C ALA A 6 -4.91 9.68 36.59
N PHE A 7 -4.20 9.15 35.59
CA PHE A 7 -4.49 9.43 34.16
C PHE A 7 -5.40 8.38 33.49
N ALA A 8 -5.92 7.41 34.24
CA ALA A 8 -6.60 6.23 33.68
C ALA A 8 -8.07 6.43 33.26
N GLU A 9 -8.73 7.56 33.52
CA GLU A 9 -10.18 7.68 33.25
C GLU A 9 -10.61 8.98 32.56
N THR A 10 -9.70 9.67 31.88
CA THR A 10 -10.17 10.61 30.85
C THR A 10 -10.42 9.80 29.60
N ARG A 11 -11.68 9.40 29.37
CA ARG A 11 -12.15 8.96 28.04
C ARG A 11 -11.94 10.14 27.08
N CYS A 12 -10.72 10.26 26.58
CA CYS A 12 -10.44 11.06 25.41
C CYS A 12 -11.49 10.63 24.37
N GLY A 13 -12.20 11.56 23.74
CA GLY A 13 -13.39 11.29 22.91
C GLY A 13 -13.18 10.36 21.70
N TYR A 14 -12.03 9.68 21.61
CA TYR A 14 -11.71 8.67 20.61
C TYR A 14 -12.32 7.30 20.98
N PRO A 15 -12.98 6.62 20.02
CA PRO A 15 -13.65 5.34 20.26
C PRO A 15 -12.76 4.18 20.75
N TRP A 16 -11.46 4.24 20.48
CA TRP A 16 -10.47 3.20 20.81
C TRP A 16 -9.38 3.66 21.81
N ALA A 17 -9.60 4.78 22.51
CA ALA A 17 -8.63 5.28 23.49
C ALA A 17 -8.32 4.26 24.60
N TRP A 18 -9.26 3.35 24.91
CA TRP A 18 -9.10 2.27 25.89
C TRP A 18 -7.99 1.28 25.55
N CYS A 19 -7.59 1.19 24.28
CA CYS A 19 -6.43 0.40 23.83
C CYS A 19 -5.31 1.26 23.24
N ASN A 20 -5.24 2.53 23.65
CA ASN A 20 -4.21 3.48 23.22
C ASN A 20 -4.17 3.72 21.69
N LEU A 21 -5.33 3.71 21.03
CA LEU A 21 -5.46 4.03 19.61
C LEU A 21 -6.34 5.28 19.39
N PHE A 22 -5.91 6.18 18.50
CA PHE A 22 -6.68 7.39 18.16
C PHE A 22 -7.69 7.16 17.02
N ARG A 23 -7.57 6.05 16.28
CA ARG A 23 -8.45 5.64 15.18
C ARG A 23 -8.45 4.13 15.00
N ASN A 24 -9.36 3.62 14.17
CA ASN A 24 -9.28 2.25 13.65
C ASN A 24 -8.04 2.12 12.73
N PRO A 25 -7.06 1.26 13.03
CA PRO A 25 -5.81 1.16 12.28
C PRO A 25 -6.00 0.60 10.86
N PHE A 26 -7.13 -0.06 10.60
CA PHE A 26 -7.44 -0.66 9.30
C PHE A 26 -8.38 0.20 8.44
N GLY A 27 -8.70 1.42 8.91
CA GLY A 27 -9.44 2.41 8.12
C GLY A 27 -8.64 2.95 6.92
N GLU A 28 -9.26 3.84 6.14
CA GLU A 28 -8.58 4.41 4.97
C GLU A 28 -7.32 5.21 5.35
N LEU A 29 -6.25 4.93 4.62
CA LEU A 29 -4.99 5.68 4.72
C LEU A 29 -4.89 6.69 3.58
N THR A 30 -4.41 7.89 3.91
CA THR A 30 -4.00 8.89 2.92
C THR A 30 -2.87 8.36 2.02
N PRO A 31 -2.65 8.92 0.83
CA PRO A 31 -1.54 8.51 -0.03
C PRO A 31 -0.17 8.60 0.66
N ALA A 32 0.05 9.64 1.47
CA ALA A 32 1.30 9.85 2.20
C ALA A 32 1.52 8.76 3.26
N GLU A 33 0.47 8.39 4.00
CA GLU A 33 0.53 7.31 5.00
C GLU A 33 0.75 5.95 4.34
N ARG A 34 0.02 5.63 3.26
CA ARG A 34 0.22 4.36 2.52
C ARG A 34 1.68 4.18 2.12
N ALA A 35 2.28 5.23 1.58
CA ALA A 35 3.68 5.20 1.18
C ALA A 35 4.65 5.10 2.37
N SER A 36 4.32 5.65 3.55
CA SER A 36 5.18 5.55 4.75
C SER A 36 5.12 4.17 5.39
N LEU A 37 3.94 3.53 5.35
CA LEU A 37 3.70 2.26 6.03
C LEU A 37 4.03 1.04 5.15
N ALA A 38 4.26 1.26 3.85
CA ALA A 38 4.58 0.22 2.89
C ALA A 38 5.79 -0.62 3.34
N VAL A 39 5.61 -1.94 3.38
CA VAL A 39 6.68 -2.91 3.60
C VAL A 39 7.20 -3.34 2.22
N VAL A 40 8.21 -2.64 1.71
CA VAL A 40 8.73 -2.86 0.36
C VAL A 40 10.21 -2.52 0.25
N GLU A 41 10.96 -3.38 -0.45
CA GLU A 41 12.30 -3.08 -0.95
C GLU A 41 12.16 -2.27 -2.25
N ILE A 42 12.63 -1.02 -2.25
CA ILE A 42 12.43 -0.08 -3.38
C ILE A 42 13.74 0.35 -4.04
N GLU A 43 14.86 0.20 -3.36
CA GLU A 43 16.18 0.62 -3.79
C GLU A 43 16.58 0.02 -5.15
N PRO A 44 16.32 -1.28 -5.45
CA PRO A 44 16.59 -1.83 -6.76
C PRO A 44 15.78 -1.15 -7.87
N ILE A 45 14.52 -0.79 -7.59
CA ILE A 45 13.63 -0.11 -8.53
C ILE A 45 14.12 1.31 -8.77
N VAL A 46 14.36 2.08 -7.70
CA VAL A 46 14.86 3.46 -7.77
C VAL A 46 16.16 3.54 -8.56
N ARG A 47 17.10 2.60 -8.33
CA ARG A 47 18.35 2.53 -9.11
C ARG A 47 18.12 2.22 -10.58
N ALA A 48 17.18 1.34 -10.90
CA ALA A 48 16.90 0.93 -12.27
C ALA A 48 16.31 2.09 -13.10
N VAL A 49 15.38 2.85 -12.52
CA VAL A 49 14.65 3.92 -13.21
C VAL A 49 15.45 5.21 -13.40
N ASN A 50 16.71 5.24 -12.97
CA ASN A 50 17.65 6.32 -13.30
C ASN A 50 18.18 6.24 -14.74
N ARG A 51 17.87 5.17 -15.48
CA ARG A 51 18.32 4.96 -16.86
C ARG A 51 17.16 5.17 -17.83
N GLN A 52 17.43 5.85 -18.94
CA GLN A 52 16.45 5.98 -20.02
C GLN A 52 16.06 4.59 -20.57
N ARG A 53 14.84 4.49 -21.10
CA ARG A 53 14.27 3.26 -21.65
C ARG A 53 14.31 2.07 -20.68
N VAL A 54 14.21 2.33 -19.37
CA VAL A 54 13.89 1.28 -18.39
C VAL A 54 12.43 1.38 -18.01
N ALA A 55 11.73 0.25 -18.05
CA ALA A 55 10.36 0.14 -17.57
C ALA A 55 10.27 -0.91 -16.47
N VAL A 56 9.83 -0.48 -15.29
CA VAL A 56 9.49 -1.36 -14.18
C VAL A 56 7.99 -1.63 -14.21
N GLN A 57 7.59 -2.90 -14.14
CA GLN A 57 6.19 -3.31 -14.04
C GLN A 57 5.94 -3.96 -12.68
N LEU A 58 4.97 -3.44 -11.95
CA LEU A 58 4.37 -4.06 -10.78
C LEU A 58 3.12 -4.81 -11.24
N LEU A 59 3.28 -6.11 -11.52
CA LEU A 59 2.25 -6.94 -12.11
C LEU A 59 1.52 -7.74 -11.03
N GLY A 60 0.21 -7.60 -10.93
CA GLY A 60 -0.59 -8.41 -10.01
C GLY A 60 -2.06 -8.03 -10.00
N ASP A 61 -2.88 -8.87 -9.39
CA ASP A 61 -4.32 -8.66 -9.30
C ASP A 61 -4.70 -7.47 -8.40
N CYS A 62 -6.00 -7.17 -8.33
CA CYS A 62 -6.54 -6.21 -7.38
C CYS A 62 -6.20 -6.62 -5.94
N GLY A 63 -5.95 -5.64 -5.08
CA GLY A 63 -5.71 -5.88 -3.65
C GLY A 63 -4.30 -6.40 -3.28
N ARG A 64 -3.38 -6.55 -4.25
CA ARG A 64 -1.99 -7.01 -3.99
C ARG A 64 -0.99 -5.91 -3.60
N GLY A 65 -1.46 -4.67 -3.39
CA GLY A 65 -0.61 -3.56 -2.93
C GLY A 65 0.14 -2.78 -4.01
N LYS A 66 -0.19 -2.93 -5.30
CA LYS A 66 0.44 -2.20 -6.42
C LYS A 66 0.52 -0.69 -6.19
N THR A 67 -0.62 -0.04 -5.92
CA THR A 67 -0.71 1.40 -5.65
C THR A 67 0.18 1.80 -4.47
N THR A 68 0.14 1.04 -3.38
CA THR A 68 0.96 1.29 -2.19
C THR A 68 2.46 1.27 -2.51
N ARG A 69 2.92 0.27 -3.27
CA ARG A 69 4.31 0.19 -3.72
C ARG A 69 4.70 1.36 -4.62
N LEU A 70 3.81 1.74 -5.53
CA LEU A 70 4.04 2.82 -6.48
C LEU A 70 4.14 4.18 -5.76
N LEU A 71 3.28 4.44 -4.77
CA LEU A 71 3.39 5.61 -3.91
C LEU A 71 4.64 5.59 -3.01
N ALA A 72 5.06 4.42 -2.54
CA ALA A 72 6.32 4.28 -1.81
C ALA A 72 7.52 4.64 -2.69
N ILE A 73 7.56 4.17 -3.94
CA ILE A 73 8.61 4.51 -4.92
C ILE A 73 8.61 6.01 -5.24
N LEU A 74 7.43 6.63 -5.41
CA LEU A 74 7.26 8.06 -5.70
C LEU A 74 8.00 8.95 -4.68
N LYS A 75 8.00 8.57 -3.39
CA LYS A 75 8.70 9.33 -2.33
C LYS A 75 10.21 9.46 -2.53
N PHE A 76 10.83 8.55 -3.27
CA PHE A 76 12.28 8.51 -3.48
C PHE A 76 12.68 9.09 -4.86
N LEU A 77 11.71 9.61 -5.61
CA LEU A 77 11.89 10.10 -6.98
C LEU A 77 11.31 11.51 -7.11
N PRO A 78 12.02 12.56 -6.66
CA PRO A 78 11.46 13.91 -6.52
C PRO A 78 11.06 14.58 -7.85
N ASN A 79 11.64 14.16 -8.97
CA ASN A 79 11.33 14.71 -10.31
C ASN A 79 10.29 13.86 -11.07
N SER A 80 9.68 12.90 -10.39
CA SER A 80 8.73 11.98 -11.01
C SER A 80 7.31 12.49 -10.95
N SER A 81 6.49 11.99 -11.87
CA SER A 81 5.06 12.30 -11.92
C SER A 81 4.23 11.04 -11.79
N TYR A 82 3.08 11.18 -11.14
CA TYR A 82 2.14 10.10 -10.87
C TYR A 82 0.79 10.36 -11.54
N VAL A 83 0.23 9.33 -12.16
CA VAL A 83 -1.15 9.34 -12.64
C VAL A 83 -1.84 8.01 -12.34
N TYR A 84 -3.06 8.10 -11.84
CA TYR A 84 -3.98 6.96 -11.70
C TYR A 84 -4.98 6.98 -12.86
N LEU A 85 -5.18 5.84 -13.51
CA LEU A 85 -6.14 5.69 -14.60
C LEU A 85 -7.41 5.01 -14.08
N ASP A 86 -8.48 5.79 -13.98
CA ASP A 86 -9.78 5.29 -13.57
C ASP A 86 -10.41 4.37 -14.63
N GLU A 87 -11.35 3.52 -14.23
CA GLU A 87 -12.09 2.63 -15.14
C GLU A 87 -13.21 3.37 -15.86
N ASP A 88 -13.90 4.23 -15.12
CA ASP A 88 -15.16 4.85 -15.54
C ASP A 88 -14.93 6.25 -16.14
N LEU A 89 -13.73 6.80 -16.00
CA LEU A 89 -13.37 8.11 -16.53
C LEU A 89 -12.55 8.02 -17.82
N PRO A 90 -12.74 8.95 -18.75
CA PRO A 90 -11.82 9.12 -19.88
C PRO A 90 -10.39 9.31 -19.40
N CYS A 91 -9.43 8.80 -20.17
CA CYS A 91 -8.02 9.05 -19.91
C CYS A 91 -7.73 10.55 -19.96
N GLY A 92 -7.40 11.12 -18.79
CA GLY A 92 -6.95 12.51 -18.68
C GLY A 92 -5.59 12.73 -19.34
N ALA A 93 -5.12 13.98 -19.27
CA ALA A 93 -3.77 14.33 -19.70
C ALA A 93 -2.73 13.55 -18.86
N ILE A 94 -1.73 12.98 -19.53
CA ILE A 94 -0.62 12.32 -18.86
C ILE A 94 0.38 13.39 -18.42
N PRO A 95 0.72 13.48 -17.13
CA PRO A 95 1.62 14.51 -16.63
C PRO A 95 3.05 14.31 -17.14
N GLU A 96 3.79 15.40 -17.25
CA GLU A 96 5.22 15.36 -17.53
C GLU A 96 5.99 15.01 -16.25
N GLY A 97 6.95 14.09 -16.34
CA GLY A 97 7.80 13.70 -15.21
C GLY A 97 8.86 12.68 -15.60
N ASN A 98 9.92 12.58 -14.80
CA ASN A 98 11.04 11.67 -15.05
C ASN A 98 11.53 11.03 -13.73
N PRO A 99 11.20 9.76 -13.47
CA PRO A 99 10.38 8.86 -14.30
C PRO A 99 8.87 9.19 -14.28
N LEU A 100 8.12 8.58 -15.18
CA LEU A 100 6.66 8.63 -15.17
C LEU A 100 6.08 7.35 -14.52
N LEU A 101 5.27 7.53 -13.49
CA LEU A 101 4.60 6.44 -12.77
C LEU A 101 3.12 6.42 -13.12
N ILE A 102 2.62 5.25 -13.55
CA ILE A 102 1.24 5.06 -14.02
C ILE A 102 0.62 3.89 -13.25
N ASP A 103 -0.45 4.16 -12.52
CA ASP A 103 -1.28 3.13 -11.91
C ASP A 103 -2.44 2.72 -12.84
N GLU A 104 -2.81 1.44 -12.77
CA GLU A 104 -3.74 0.78 -13.69
C GLU A 104 -3.35 0.97 -15.18
N ALA A 105 -2.05 0.87 -15.48
CA ALA A 105 -1.46 1.19 -16.78
C ALA A 105 -2.02 0.39 -17.96
N GLN A 106 -2.63 -0.77 -17.73
CA GLN A 106 -3.34 -1.50 -18.79
C GLN A 106 -4.57 -0.76 -19.34
N ARG A 107 -5.07 0.25 -18.63
CA ARG A 107 -6.18 1.10 -19.07
C ARG A 107 -5.74 2.21 -20.03
N LEU A 108 -4.43 2.40 -20.26
CA LEU A 108 -3.96 3.38 -21.23
C LEU A 108 -4.56 3.13 -22.62
N PRO A 109 -5.25 4.13 -23.21
CA PRO A 109 -5.70 4.05 -24.58
C PRO A 109 -4.52 3.78 -25.52
N ARG A 110 -4.76 3.03 -26.61
CA ARG A 110 -3.69 2.58 -27.50
C ARG A 110 -2.88 3.76 -28.09
N SER A 111 -3.55 4.84 -28.48
CA SER A 111 -2.93 6.08 -28.97
C SER A 111 -2.04 6.73 -27.90
N VAL A 112 -2.56 6.92 -26.69
CA VAL A 112 -1.83 7.52 -25.56
C VAL A 112 -0.63 6.67 -25.16
N ALA A 113 -0.79 5.35 -24.99
CA ALA A 113 0.33 4.47 -24.68
C ALA A 113 1.41 4.47 -25.76
N ARG A 114 1.07 4.65 -27.04
CA ARG A 114 2.08 4.79 -28.11
C ARG A 114 2.91 6.05 -27.92
N ILE A 115 2.27 7.17 -27.58
CA ILE A 115 2.94 8.44 -27.30
C ILE A 115 3.84 8.30 -26.07
N VAL A 116 3.29 7.83 -24.95
CA VAL A 116 4.02 7.63 -23.69
C VAL A 116 5.24 6.72 -23.90
N PHE A 117 5.07 5.58 -24.56
CA PHE A 117 6.20 4.65 -24.77
C PHE A 117 7.24 5.23 -25.74
N ALA A 118 6.84 6.01 -26.74
CA ALA A 118 7.78 6.63 -27.66
C ALA A 118 8.72 7.67 -27.00
N THR A 119 8.36 8.23 -25.83
CA THR A 119 9.18 9.23 -25.11
C THR A 119 10.57 8.72 -24.74
N GLY A 120 10.71 7.41 -24.47
CA GLY A 120 11.95 6.82 -23.94
C GLY A 120 12.27 7.21 -22.49
N LEU A 121 11.37 7.94 -21.81
CA LEU A 121 11.49 8.24 -20.39
C LEU A 121 11.39 6.95 -19.57
N PRO A 122 12.09 6.83 -18.43
CA PRO A 122 11.91 5.69 -17.56
C PRO A 122 10.48 5.63 -17.01
N LEU A 123 9.94 4.41 -16.90
CA LEU A 123 8.54 4.16 -16.53
C LEU A 123 8.44 3.25 -15.30
N VAL A 124 7.48 3.51 -14.42
CA VAL A 124 7.02 2.55 -13.41
C VAL A 124 5.52 2.33 -13.58
N LEU A 125 5.13 1.11 -13.91
CA LEU A 125 3.77 0.79 -14.30
C LEU A 125 3.18 -0.22 -13.32
N ALA A 126 2.12 0.16 -12.61
CA ALA A 126 1.28 -0.81 -11.92
C ALA A 126 0.19 -1.30 -12.88
N THR A 127 0.05 -2.63 -13.02
CA THR A 127 -0.84 -3.21 -14.01
C THR A 127 -1.29 -4.62 -13.61
N HIS A 128 -2.47 -5.04 -14.10
CA HIS A 128 -2.90 -6.44 -14.04
C HIS A 128 -2.58 -7.23 -15.33
N ARG A 129 -2.09 -6.56 -16.38
CA ARG A 129 -1.67 -7.20 -17.64
C ARG A 129 -0.20 -6.98 -17.90
N ASP A 130 0.47 -8.00 -18.42
CA ASP A 130 1.87 -7.89 -18.82
C ASP A 130 2.02 -7.00 -20.07
N LEU A 131 2.71 -5.87 -19.92
CA LEU A 131 2.98 -4.90 -20.99
C LEU A 131 4.35 -5.10 -21.64
N SER A 132 5.11 -6.12 -21.23
CA SER A 132 6.53 -6.29 -21.59
C SER A 132 6.75 -6.38 -23.09
N ARG A 133 5.90 -7.14 -23.80
CA ARG A 133 6.02 -7.27 -25.27
C ARG A 133 5.90 -5.92 -25.95
N ARG A 134 4.92 -5.11 -25.55
CA ARG A 134 4.68 -3.80 -26.13
C ARG A 134 5.81 -2.82 -25.78
N LEU A 135 6.24 -2.78 -24.53
CA LEU A 135 7.37 -1.93 -24.10
C LEU A 135 8.66 -2.27 -24.85
N ARG A 136 8.99 -3.56 -25.03
CA ARG A 136 10.17 -3.98 -25.79
C ARG A 136 10.15 -3.52 -27.25
N THR A 137 8.98 -3.40 -27.89
CA THR A 137 8.90 -2.83 -29.26
C THR A 137 9.27 -1.35 -29.34
N PHE A 138 9.26 -0.62 -28.22
CA PHE A 138 9.78 0.76 -28.13
C PHE A 138 11.21 0.82 -27.56
N GLY A 139 11.90 -0.33 -27.47
CA GLY A 139 13.29 -0.40 -27.03
C GLY A 139 13.49 -0.34 -25.51
N TYR A 140 12.45 -0.61 -24.70
CA TYR A 140 12.61 -0.65 -23.26
C TYR A 140 13.28 -1.94 -22.77
N GLN A 141 14.21 -1.80 -21.83
CA GLN A 141 14.56 -2.86 -20.90
C GLN A 141 13.45 -2.97 -19.85
N VAL A 142 12.84 -4.14 -19.73
CA VAL A 142 11.66 -4.36 -18.88
C VAL A 142 12.03 -5.22 -17.67
N MET A 143 11.73 -4.72 -16.48
CA MET A 143 11.83 -5.44 -15.21
C MET A 143 10.43 -5.66 -14.66
N THR A 144 10.06 -6.90 -14.35
CA THR A 144 8.72 -7.24 -13.86
C THR A 144 8.80 -7.80 -12.46
N TYR A 145 8.08 -7.17 -11.53
CA TYR A 145 7.86 -7.64 -10.16
C TYR A 145 6.44 -8.17 -10.09
N ARG A 146 6.29 -9.47 -9.83
CA ARG A 146 4.98 -10.09 -9.63
C ARG A 146 4.56 -9.90 -8.19
N LEU A 147 3.38 -9.32 -7.97
CA LEU A 147 2.86 -9.05 -6.63
C LEU A 147 1.77 -10.06 -6.29
N GLY A 148 1.80 -10.55 -5.06
CA GLY A 148 0.83 -11.51 -4.53
C GLY A 148 1.42 -12.90 -4.27
N ASP A 149 2.55 -13.25 -4.89
CA ASP A 149 3.23 -14.52 -4.63
C ASP A 149 3.90 -14.52 -3.24
N ASP A 150 4.43 -13.37 -2.83
CA ASP A 150 5.15 -13.18 -1.56
C ASP A 150 4.29 -12.51 -0.46
N ASN A 151 2.98 -12.41 -0.64
CA ASN A 151 2.09 -11.87 0.40
C ASN A 151 1.77 -12.96 1.42
N ASP A 152 2.79 -13.37 2.15
CA ASP A 152 2.74 -14.41 3.16
C ASP A 152 2.29 -13.86 4.54
N ALA A 153 2.24 -14.76 5.52
CA ALA A 153 1.88 -14.39 6.89
C ALA A 153 2.84 -13.36 7.50
N GLN A 154 4.12 -13.37 7.11
CA GLN A 154 5.11 -12.43 7.62
C GLN A 154 4.83 -11.02 7.12
N LEU A 155 4.57 -10.85 5.81
CA LEU A 155 4.20 -9.55 5.26
C LEU A 155 2.90 -9.03 5.88
N VAL A 156 1.88 -9.88 6.01
CA VAL A 156 0.61 -9.49 6.64
C VAL A 156 0.84 -9.04 8.07
N TYR A 157 1.59 -9.82 8.86
CA TYR A 157 1.97 -9.48 10.23
C TYR A 157 2.64 -8.10 10.32
N GLU A 158 3.63 -7.84 9.46
CA GLU A 158 4.38 -6.57 9.46
C GLU A 158 3.49 -5.38 9.06
N VAL A 159 2.70 -5.53 7.99
CA VAL A 159 1.79 -4.48 7.52
C VAL A 159 0.75 -4.14 8.58
N MET A 160 0.11 -5.14 9.20
CA MET A 160 -0.92 -4.90 10.21
C MET A 160 -0.35 -4.23 11.46
N ASN A 161 0.79 -4.69 11.97
CA ASN A 161 1.40 -4.06 13.15
C ASN A 161 1.90 -2.65 12.87
N ARG A 162 2.45 -2.36 11.67
CA ARG A 162 2.81 -0.98 11.31
C ARG A 162 1.60 -0.06 11.31
N ARG A 163 0.43 -0.53 10.87
CA ARG A 163 -0.81 0.25 10.88
C ARG A 163 -1.35 0.48 12.28
N ILE A 164 -1.25 -0.52 13.16
CA ILE A 164 -1.61 -0.39 14.57
C ILE A 164 -0.70 0.65 15.24
N GLU A 165 0.61 0.51 15.07
CA GLU A 165 1.60 1.44 15.62
C GLU A 165 1.38 2.88 15.13
N ALA A 166 1.11 3.05 13.83
CA ALA A 166 0.80 4.36 13.24
C ALA A 166 -0.51 4.97 13.74
N SER A 167 -1.32 4.21 14.48
CA SER A 167 -2.59 4.65 15.06
C SER A 167 -2.51 4.85 16.57
N ARG A 168 -1.31 4.74 17.15
CA ARG A 168 -1.02 4.95 18.57
C ARG A 168 -1.42 6.36 19.02
N LEU A 169 -2.22 6.44 20.09
CA LEU A 169 -2.69 7.70 20.67
C LEU A 169 -1.60 8.38 21.52
N GLY A 170 -0.82 7.61 22.29
CA GLY A 170 0.24 8.15 23.13
C GLY A 170 1.25 7.10 23.61
N PRO A 171 2.12 7.49 24.54
CA PRO A 171 3.04 6.55 25.20
C PRO A 171 2.26 5.40 25.85
N GLY A 172 2.75 4.17 25.74
CA GLY A 172 2.10 2.99 26.32
C GLY A 172 2.20 1.75 25.43
N THR A 173 1.39 0.74 25.70
CA THR A 173 1.25 -0.42 24.81
C THR A 173 0.14 -0.17 23.78
N VAL A 174 0.19 -0.88 22.66
CA VAL A 174 -0.91 -0.98 21.69
C VAL A 174 -1.22 -2.46 21.47
N PRO A 175 -2.42 -2.81 20.98
CA PRO A 175 -2.73 -4.18 20.58
C PRO A 175 -1.67 -4.74 19.63
N THR A 176 -1.28 -6.00 19.82
CA THR A 176 -0.32 -6.65 18.94
C THR A 176 -1.04 -7.65 18.05
N PHE A 177 -0.88 -7.52 16.74
CA PHE A 177 -1.39 -8.49 15.78
C PHE A 177 -0.39 -9.63 15.64
N THR A 178 -0.77 -10.86 15.93
CA THR A 178 0.22 -11.96 16.00
C THR A 178 0.51 -12.58 14.65
N LEU A 179 1.65 -13.29 14.53
CA LEU A 179 1.96 -14.06 13.32
C LEU A 179 0.96 -15.21 13.10
N GLN A 180 0.41 -15.76 14.19
CA GLN A 180 -0.64 -16.77 14.11
C GLN A 180 -1.92 -16.20 13.51
N ASP A 181 -2.29 -14.96 13.90
CA ASP A 181 -3.44 -14.27 13.30
C ASP A 181 -3.21 -14.02 11.81
N ALA A 182 -2.01 -13.54 11.46
CA ALA A 182 -1.61 -13.35 10.07
C ALA A 182 -1.76 -14.64 9.25
N ALA A 183 -1.25 -15.77 9.76
CA ALA A 183 -1.34 -17.07 9.11
C ALA A 183 -2.80 -17.52 8.90
N LYS A 184 -3.68 -17.33 9.91
CA LYS A 184 -5.11 -17.61 9.79
C LYS A 184 -5.76 -16.77 8.68
N LEU A 185 -5.49 -15.47 8.63
CA LEU A 185 -6.08 -14.60 7.61
C LEU A 185 -5.56 -14.92 6.21
N VAL A 186 -4.27 -15.23 6.08
CA VAL A 186 -3.70 -15.70 4.80
C VAL A 186 -4.35 -17.01 4.36
N ALA A 187 -4.66 -17.94 5.27
CA ALA A 187 -5.36 -19.17 4.92
C ALA A 187 -6.80 -18.91 4.42
N ILE A 188 -7.47 -17.85 4.90
CA ILE A 188 -8.85 -17.52 4.53
C ILE A 188 -8.91 -16.67 3.24
N PHE A 189 -8.10 -15.62 3.17
CA PHE A 189 -8.16 -14.60 2.12
C PHE A 189 -7.06 -14.74 1.05
N GLY A 190 -6.14 -15.70 1.23
CA GLY A 190 -4.93 -15.81 0.44
C GLY A 190 -4.09 -14.54 0.56
N SER A 191 -3.42 -14.17 -0.53
CA SER A 191 -2.56 -12.99 -0.61
C SER A 191 -3.29 -11.64 -0.75
N ASN A 192 -4.61 -11.59 -0.52
CA ASN A 192 -5.42 -10.39 -0.81
C ASN A 192 -5.43 -9.45 0.40
N LEU A 193 -4.43 -8.58 0.48
CA LEU A 193 -4.27 -7.62 1.58
C LEU A 193 -5.49 -6.71 1.75
N ARG A 194 -6.13 -6.29 0.66
CA ARG A 194 -7.33 -5.44 0.75
C ARG A 194 -8.49 -6.15 1.44
N SER A 195 -8.70 -7.43 1.15
CA SER A 195 -9.75 -8.22 1.82
C SER A 195 -9.43 -8.44 3.31
N ILE A 196 -8.16 -8.70 3.64
CA ILE A 196 -7.70 -8.82 5.03
C ILE A 196 -7.93 -7.52 5.80
N GLU A 197 -7.55 -6.37 5.21
CA GLU A 197 -7.75 -5.05 5.81
C GLU A 197 -9.23 -4.74 6.04
N ALA A 198 -10.09 -5.02 5.05
CA ALA A 198 -11.53 -4.81 5.18
C ALA A 198 -12.14 -5.68 6.30
N PHE A 199 -11.75 -6.95 6.38
CA PHE A 199 -12.17 -7.84 7.47
C PHE A 199 -11.75 -7.29 8.83
N LEU A 200 -10.47 -6.92 8.98
CA LEU A 200 -9.94 -6.40 10.24
C LEU A 200 -10.56 -5.06 10.63
N TYR A 201 -10.86 -4.20 9.65
CA TYR A 201 -11.61 -2.97 9.88
C TYR A 201 -12.94 -3.28 10.55
N ASP A 202 -13.74 -4.18 9.98
CA ASP A 202 -15.06 -4.54 10.52
C ASP A 202 -14.94 -5.17 11.92
N GLN A 203 -13.93 -6.01 12.15
CA GLN A 203 -13.72 -6.62 13.47
C GLN A 203 -13.36 -5.60 14.55
N VAL A 204 -12.45 -4.67 14.25
CA VAL A 204 -12.07 -3.60 15.19
C VAL A 204 -13.20 -2.60 15.38
N GLN A 205 -13.99 -2.35 14.33
CA GLN A 205 -15.12 -1.42 14.37
C GLN A 205 -16.22 -1.90 15.32
N LYS A 206 -16.44 -3.22 15.43
CA LYS A 206 -17.41 -3.80 16.38
C LYS A 206 -16.99 -3.65 17.85
N GLN A 207 -15.72 -3.35 18.11
CA GLN A 207 -15.15 -3.27 19.47
C GLN A 207 -15.03 -1.82 19.98
N VAL A 208 -15.70 -0.88 19.33
CA VAL A 208 -15.81 0.51 19.78
C VAL A 208 -16.33 0.55 21.24
N HIS A 209 -15.64 1.31 22.09
CA HIS A 209 -15.95 1.43 23.53
C HIS A 209 -15.94 0.11 24.33
N SER A 210 -15.22 -0.92 23.87
CA SER A 210 -14.93 -2.09 24.69
C SER A 210 -14.04 -1.73 25.88
N ASN A 211 -14.04 -2.58 26.92
CA ASN A 211 -13.20 -2.43 28.11
C ASN A 211 -12.23 -3.62 28.30
N GLY A 212 -12.10 -4.49 27.28
CA GLY A 212 -11.26 -5.70 27.31
C GLY A 212 -9.97 -5.56 26.50
N GLU A 213 -9.39 -6.69 26.09
CA GLU A 213 -8.33 -6.71 25.09
C GLU A 213 -8.93 -6.69 23.68
N MET A 214 -8.27 -5.99 22.75
CA MET A 214 -8.67 -5.99 21.34
C MET A 214 -8.40 -7.36 20.72
N ARG A 215 -9.42 -7.94 20.09
CA ARG A 215 -9.31 -9.20 19.35
C ARG A 215 -9.36 -8.95 17.85
N PHE A 216 -8.42 -9.52 17.10
CA PHE A 216 -8.39 -9.38 15.64
C PHE A 216 -9.07 -10.55 14.92
N ILE A 217 -9.04 -11.72 15.54
CA ILE A 217 -9.65 -12.96 15.08
C ILE A 217 -10.26 -13.64 16.30
N ASP A 218 -11.42 -14.28 16.10
CA ASP A 218 -12.08 -15.09 17.12
C ASP A 218 -11.37 -16.45 17.36
#